data_AF-A0A953JXS8-F1
#
_entry.id   AF-A0A953JXS8-F1
#
_cell.length_a   1.000
_cell.length_b   1.000
_cell.length_c   1.000
_cell.angle_alpha   90.00
_cell.angle_beta   90.00
_cell.angle_gamma   90.00
#
_symmetry.space_group_name_H-M   'P 1'
#
loop_
_entity.id
_entity.type
_entity.pdbx_description
1 polymer ?
#
loop_
_entity_poly.entity_id
_entity_poly.type
_entity_poly.pdbx_seq_one_letter_code
_entity_poly.pdbx_strand_id
1 'polypeptide(L)'
;MKNSFPIFRKYSNNKSYFKIVSENHFVELKIMGNYFSVYEIKASILPERVFIQDMLEMQGEHWVSSDEHEFQQQWDRCHSELKLLP
;
A
#
# COMPACT_ATOMS: atom_id res chain seq x y z
N MET A 1 -2.31 11.22 -17.07
CA MET A 1 -3.64 10.58 -16.93
C MET A 1 -4.24 11.10 -15.62
N LYS A 2 -5.55 11.39 -15.57
CA LYS A 2 -6.19 11.93 -14.35
C LYS A 2 -6.57 10.77 -13.43
N ASN A 3 -5.61 10.31 -12.64
CA ASN A 3 -5.87 9.28 -11.64
C ASN A 3 -6.69 9.92 -10.51
N SER A 4 -7.89 9.39 -10.25
CA SER A 4 -8.70 9.83 -9.11
C SER A 4 -8.15 9.16 -7.87
N PHE A 5 -7.31 9.89 -7.14
CA PHE A 5 -6.77 9.44 -5.86
C PHE A 5 -7.85 9.49 -4.77
N PRO A 6 -7.80 8.59 -3.77
CA PRO A 6 -6.79 7.56 -3.57
C PRO A 6 -6.96 6.32 -4.47
N ILE A 7 -5.84 5.69 -4.83
CA ILE A 7 -5.82 4.41 -5.56
C ILE A 7 -5.32 3.31 -4.62
N PHE A 8 -5.99 2.16 -4.64
CA PHE A 8 -5.66 1.03 -3.79
C PHE A 8 -5.04 -0.10 -4.61
N ARG A 9 -3.95 -0.67 -4.09
CA ARG A 9 -3.23 -1.81 -4.65
C ARG A 9 -2.84 -2.77 -3.55
N LYS A 10 -2.54 -4.01 -3.90
CA LYS A 10 -1.99 -5.01 -2.97
C LYS A 10 -1.07 -5.97 -3.68
N TYR A 11 -0.28 -6.71 -2.92
CA TYR A 11 0.35 -7.92 -3.43
C TYR A 11 -0.62 -9.09 -3.40
N SER A 12 -0.48 -10.01 -4.36
CA SER A 12 -1.30 -11.23 -4.48
C SER A 12 -1.23 -12.15 -3.25
N ASN A 13 -0.17 -12.02 -2.45
CA ASN A 13 0.02 -12.77 -1.21
C ASN A 13 -0.77 -12.21 -0.01
N ASN A 14 -1.52 -11.12 -0.18
CA ASN A 14 -2.31 -10.46 0.86
C ASN A 14 -1.50 -10.01 2.09
N LYS A 15 -0.18 -9.78 1.91
CA LYS A 15 0.73 -9.32 2.98
C LYS A 15 1.09 -7.84 2.89
N SER A 16 0.96 -7.20 1.74
CA SER A 16 1.11 -5.74 1.64
C SER A 16 -0.09 -5.14 0.92
N TYR A 17 -0.62 -4.07 1.51
CA TYR A 17 -1.69 -3.24 0.96
C TYR A 17 -1.18 -1.82 0.83
N PHE A 18 -1.51 -1.18 -0.28
CA PHE A 18 -1.00 0.12 -0.65
C PHE A 18 -2.17 1.08 -0.90
N LYS A 19 -2.13 2.23 -0.25
CA LYS A 19 -3.03 3.36 -0.47
C LYS A 19 -2.22 4.50 -1.08
N ILE A 20 -2.34 4.67 -2.38
CA ILE A 20 -1.66 5.74 -3.13
C ILE A 20 -2.52 6.99 -3.00
N VAL A 21 -2.03 7.99 -2.26
CA VAL A 21 -2.74 9.23 -1.93
C VAL A 21 -2.51 10.30 -3.01
N SER A 22 -1.35 10.26 -3.66
CA SER A 22 -1.03 11.09 -4.83
C SER A 22 0.11 10.47 -5.63
N GLU A 23 0.50 11.12 -6.74
CA GLU A 23 1.62 10.68 -7.59
C GLU A 23 2.98 10.60 -6.85
N ASN A 24 3.11 11.26 -5.70
CA ASN A 24 4.35 11.26 -4.91
C ASN A 24 4.12 10.85 -3.44
N HIS A 25 2.95 10.27 -3.11
CA HIS A 25 2.64 9.91 -1.74
C HIS A 25 1.80 8.64 -1.68
N PHE A 26 2.26 7.67 -0.89
CA PHE A 26 1.49 6.46 -0.60
C PHE A 26 1.71 5.98 0.82
N VAL A 27 0.80 5.13 1.27
CA VAL A 27 0.87 4.40 2.53
C VAL A 27 0.94 2.91 2.22
N GLU A 28 1.94 2.21 2.76
CA GLU A 28 2.01 0.75 2.75
C GLU A 28 1.63 0.20 4.12
N LEU A 29 0.62 -0.65 4.16
CA LEU A 29 0.29 -1.52 5.28
C LEU A 29 0.91 -2.89 5.01
N LYS A 30 1.89 -3.28 5.81
CA LYS A 30 2.63 -4.53 5.67
C LYS A 30 2.36 -5.47 6.85
N ILE A 31 1.95 -6.69 6.54
CA ILE A 31 1.53 -7.70 7.50
C ILE A 31 2.57 -8.82 7.54
N MET A 32 3.11 -9.09 8.73
CA MET A 32 4.17 -10.05 8.98
C MET A 32 3.77 -11.00 10.11
N GLY A 33 2.90 -11.96 9.80
CA GLY A 33 2.40 -12.92 10.78
C GLY A 33 1.60 -12.22 11.87
N ASN A 34 2.10 -12.24 13.12
CA ASN A 34 1.45 -11.62 14.28
C ASN A 34 1.76 -10.12 14.42
N TYR A 35 2.53 -9.57 13.48
CA TYR A 35 2.92 -8.17 13.50
C TYR A 35 2.51 -7.46 12.22
N PHE A 36 2.45 -6.13 12.29
CA PHE A 36 2.29 -5.29 11.12
C PHE A 36 3.12 -4.02 11.22
N SER A 37 3.36 -3.39 10.08
CA SER A 37 3.99 -2.08 9.96
C SER A 37 3.17 -1.20 9.03
N VAL A 38 3.19 0.10 9.29
CA VAL A 38 2.62 1.11 8.40
C VAL A 38 3.74 2.06 8.00
N TYR A 39 3.95 2.19 6.70
CA TYR A 39 4.93 3.10 6.13
C TYR A 39 4.21 4.19 5.34
N GLU A 40 4.32 5.43 5.77
CA GLU A 40 3.89 6.60 5.00
C GLU A 40 5.09 7.16 4.23
N ILE A 41 5.07 7.06 2.91
CA ILE A 41 6.22 7.37 2.05
C ILE A 41 5.84 8.54 1.14
N LYS A 42 6.54 9.67 1.36
CA LYS A 42 6.49 10.85 0.49
C LYS A 42 7.72 10.83 -0.40
N ALA A 43 7.50 10.48 -1.67
CA ALA A 43 8.56 10.27 -2.65
C ALA A 43 9.42 11.53 -2.82
N SER A 44 10.61 11.49 -2.24
CA SER A 44 11.61 12.55 -2.29
C SER A 44 12.75 12.17 -3.24
N ILE A 45 13.06 10.87 -3.30
CA ILE A 45 14.14 10.30 -4.12
C ILE A 45 13.59 9.50 -5.32
N LEU A 46 14.43 9.29 -6.32
CA LEU A 46 14.05 8.60 -7.57
C LEU A 46 13.47 7.19 -7.35
N PRO A 47 14.04 6.32 -6.50
CA PRO A 47 13.50 4.97 -6.29
C PRO A 47 12.04 4.95 -5.81
N GLU A 48 11.67 5.86 -4.91
CA GLU A 48 10.30 5.96 -4.38
C GLU A 48 9.31 6.42 -5.46
N ARG A 49 9.72 7.35 -6.32
CA ARG A 49 8.88 7.82 -7.44
C ARG A 49 8.65 6.71 -8.46
N VAL A 50 9.71 5.96 -8.79
CA VAL A 50 9.60 4.78 -9.67
C VAL A 50 8.66 3.75 -9.07
N PHE A 51 8.77 3.47 -7.77
CA PHE A 51 7.88 2.54 -7.08
C PHE A 51 6.40 2.95 -7.14
N ILE A 52 6.08 4.22 -6.93
CA ILE A 52 4.70 4.72 -7.08
C ILE A 52 4.23 4.59 -8.52
N GLN A 53 5.08 4.93 -9.49
CA GLN A 53 4.74 4.82 -10.91
C GLN A 53 4.45 3.37 -11.29
N ASP A 54 5.28 2.43 -10.84
CA ASP A 54 5.09 0.99 -11.08
C ASP A 54 3.74 0.52 -10.52
N MET A 55 3.35 0.97 -9.33
CA MET A 55 2.03 0.66 -8.76
C MET A 55 0.86 1.28 -9.53
N LEU A 56 1.02 2.51 -10.03
CA LEU A 56 -0.01 3.22 -10.79
C LEU A 56 -0.24 2.57 -12.16
N GLU A 57 0.84 2.19 -12.82
CA GLU A 57 0.84 1.53 -14.13
C GLU A 57 0.64 0.01 -14.04
N MET A 58 0.66 -0.55 -12.82
CA MET A 58 0.67 -2.00 -12.57
C MET A 58 1.82 -2.71 -13.30
N GLN A 59 2.99 -2.06 -13.37
CA GLN A 59 4.20 -2.63 -13.95
C GLN A 59 4.86 -3.62 -13.00
N GLY A 60 5.19 -4.79 -13.51
CA GLY A 60 5.64 -5.93 -12.71
C GLY A 60 4.44 -6.74 -12.24
N GLU A 61 4.49 -8.05 -12.48
CA GLU A 61 3.37 -9.00 -12.31
C GLU A 61 3.01 -9.29 -10.83
N HIS A 62 3.25 -8.33 -9.94
CA HIS A 62 3.11 -8.46 -8.50
C HIS A 62 1.93 -7.64 -7.95
N TRP A 63 1.45 -6.65 -8.70
CA TRP A 63 0.38 -5.75 -8.26
C TRP A 63 -0.99 -6.29 -8.62
N VAL A 64 -1.88 -6.30 -7.62
CA VAL A 64 -3.29 -6.62 -7.78
C VAL A 64 -4.10 -5.37 -7.42
N SER A 65 -5.15 -5.10 -8.19
CA SER A 65 -6.12 -4.06 -7.83
C SER A 65 -6.79 -4.41 -6.52
N SER A 66 -6.90 -3.43 -5.63
CA SER A 66 -7.66 -3.53 -4.39
C SER A 66 -8.61 -2.33 -4.30
N ASP A 67 -9.44 -2.29 -3.28
CA ASP A 67 -10.38 -1.21 -3.02
C ASP A 67 -10.23 -0.67 -1.59
N GLU A 68 -10.92 0.43 -1.32
CA GLU A 68 -10.89 1.08 -0.01
C GLU A 68 -11.40 0.19 1.12
N HIS A 69 -12.45 -0.59 0.85
CA HIS A 69 -13.07 -1.44 1.86
C HIS A 69 -12.13 -2.58 2.28
N GLU A 70 -11.44 -3.21 1.32
CA GLU A 70 -10.45 -4.23 1.59
C GLU A 70 -9.26 -3.65 2.40
N PHE A 71 -8.76 -2.48 2.01
CA PHE A 71 -7.69 -1.81 2.76
C PHE A 71 -8.12 -1.52 4.21
N GLN A 72 -9.31 -0.95 4.39
CA GLN A 72 -9.82 -0.58 5.71
C GLN A 72 -10.05 -1.81 6.59
N GLN A 73 -10.61 -2.89 6.04
CA GLN A 73 -10.81 -4.14 6.77
C GLN A 73 -9.47 -4.68 7.31
N GLN A 74 -8.42 -4.66 6.50
CA GLN A 74 -7.10 -5.14 6.94
C GLN A 74 -6.45 -4.18 7.92
N TRP A 75 -6.64 -2.87 7.74
CA TRP A 75 -6.19 -1.86 8.69
C TRP A 75 -6.78 -2.10 10.09
N ASP A 76 -8.11 -2.27 10.18
CA ASP A 76 -8.81 -2.47 11.45
C ASP A 76 -8.41 -3.79 12.10
N ARG A 77 -8.29 -4.86 11.29
CA ARG A 77 -7.80 -6.17 11.75
C ARG A 77 -6.40 -6.07 12.33
N CYS A 78 -5.48 -5.37 11.65
CA CYS A 78 -4.11 -5.19 12.14
C CYS A 78 -4.07 -4.46 13.48
N HIS A 79 -4.83 -3.37 13.62
CA HIS A 79 -4.85 -2.58 14.85
C HIS A 79 -5.57 -3.29 16.01
N SER A 80 -6.49 -4.22 15.73
CA SER A 80 -7.19 -4.99 16.77
C SER A 80 -6.48 -6.26 17.19
N GLU A 81 -5.89 -6.99 16.24
CA GLU A 81 -5.43 -8.37 16.46
C GLU A 81 -3.91 -8.52 16.42
N LEU A 82 -3.20 -7.59 15.76
CA LEU A 82 -1.76 -7.71 15.53
C LEU A 82 -0.98 -6.68 16.35
N LYS A 83 0.30 -6.98 16.54
CA LYS A 83 1.22 -6.09 17.24
C LYS A 83 1.91 -5.19 16.23
N LEU A 84 1.84 -3.87 16.43
CA LEU A 84 2.65 -2.94 15.63
C LEU A 84 4.14 -3.26 15.85
N LEU A 85 4.91 -3.40 14.77
CA LEU A 85 6.36 -3.51 14.88
C LEU A 85 6.92 -2.20 15.44
N PRO A 86 7.75 -2.27 16.50
CA PRO A 86 8.35 -1.10 17.12
C PRO A 86 9.33 -0.37 16.19
#